data_AF-A0A2E2MLR6-F1
#
_entry.id   AF-A0A2E2MLR6-F1
#
_cell.length_a   1.000
_cell.length_b   1.000
_cell.length_c   1.000
_cell.angle_alpha   90.00
_cell.angle_beta   90.00
_cell.angle_gamma   90.00
#
_symmetry.space_group_name_H-M   'P 1'
#
loop_
_entity.id
_entity.type
_entity.pdbx_description
1 polymer ?
#
loop_
_entity_poly.entity_id
_entity_poly.type
_entity_poly.pdbx_seq_one_letter_code
_entity_poly.pdbx_strand_id
1 'polypeptide(L)' 'MELTTTELECLKWMAAGKTLHEISDITGMSYPNVRYHLNKAKERSGYATTQQLMVRAALDYELHPLGPDIQPGRPH' A
#
# COMPACT_ATOMS: atom_id res chain seq x y z
N MET A 1 -7.44 -0.17 -11.47
CA MET A 1 -7.62 -1.50 -10.84
C MET A 1 -8.58 -1.40 -9.65
N GLU A 2 -9.06 -2.50 -9.07
CA GLU A 2 -9.90 -2.45 -7.86
C GLU A 2 -9.10 -2.98 -6.66
N LEU A 3 -9.11 -2.23 -5.57
CA LEU A 3 -8.44 -2.53 -4.31
C LEU A 3 -9.45 -2.47 -3.16
N THR A 4 -9.36 -3.42 -2.23
CA THR A 4 -10.05 -3.30 -0.94
C THR A 4 -9.41 -2.20 -0.11
N THR A 5 -10.13 -1.70 0.89
CA THR A 5 -9.61 -0.70 1.84
C THR A 5 -8.32 -1.17 2.50
N THR A 6 -8.24 -2.43 2.92
CA THR A 6 -7.03 -2.99 3.56
C THR A 6 -5.85 -3.10 2.59
N GLU A 7 -6.08 -3.52 1.35
CA GLU A 7 -4.99 -3.62 0.36
C GLU A 7 -4.48 -2.24 -0.04
N LEU A 8 -5.38 -1.27 -0.22
CA LEU A 8 -5.02 0.12 -0.48
C LEU A 8 -4.24 0.72 0.70
N GLU A 9 -4.63 0.41 1.93
CA GLU A 9 -3.93 0.85 3.13
C GLU A 9 -2.49 0.31 3.20
N CYS A 10 -2.29 -0.98 2.95
CA CYS A 10 -0.95 -1.54 2.85
C CYS A 10 -0.12 -0.86 1.75
N LEU A 11 -0.71 -0.60 0.59
CA LEU A 11 -0.03 0.02 -0.55
C LEU A 11 0.34 1.49 -0.30
N LYS A 12 -0.48 2.24 0.44
CA LYS A 12 -0.16 3.61 0.88
C LYS A 12 1.13 3.66 1.69
N TRP A 13 1.25 2.80 2.69
CA TRP A 13 2.45 2.74 3.53
C TRP A 13 3.66 2.17 2.76
N MET A 14 3.45 1.21 1.86
CA MET A 14 4.53 0.76 0.97
C MET A 14 5.04 1.87 0.05
N ALA A 15 4.15 2.69 -0.52
CA ALA A 15 4.53 3.82 -1.36
C ALA A 15 5.32 4.88 -0.57
N ALA A 16 5.06 4.98 0.73
CA ALA A 16 5.83 5.78 1.68
C ALA A 16 7.15 5.12 2.15
N GLY A 17 7.54 4.01 1.53
CA GLY A 17 8.80 3.31 1.82
C GLY A 17 8.78 2.40 3.05
N LYS A 18 7.60 2.14 3.65
CA LYS A 18 7.49 1.24 4.80
C LYS A 18 7.67 -0.22 4.41
N THR A 19 8.41 -0.94 5.24
CA THR A 19 8.55 -2.39 5.17
C THR A 19 7.28 -3.09 5.63
N LEU A 20 7.11 -4.37 5.26
CA LEU A 20 5.96 -5.16 5.70
C LEU A 20 5.85 -5.26 7.24
N HIS A 21 6.98 -5.23 7.94
CA HIS A 21 7.01 -5.24 9.40
C HIS A 21 6.50 -3.92 9.98
N GLU A 22 6.99 -2.79 9.48
CA GLU A 22 6.48 -1.48 9.90
C GLU A 22 4.99 -1.34 9.56
N ILE A 23 4.55 -1.86 8.42
CA ILE A 23 3.13 -1.85 8.05
C ILE A 23 2.30 -2.69 9.04
N SER A 24 2.79 -3.86 9.46
CA SER A 24 2.10 -4.62 10.52
C SER A 24 1.98 -3.82 11.81
N ASP A 25 3.07 -3.14 12.21
CA ASP A 25 3.07 -2.33 13.43
C ASP A 25 2.11 -1.14 13.33
N ILE A 26 2.10 -0.43 12.20
CA ILE A 26 1.26 0.75 11.94
C ILE A 26 -0.23 0.38 11.85
N THR A 27 -0.54 -0.71 11.14
CA THR A 27 -1.93 -1.10 10.86
C THR A 27 -2.54 -2.00 11.94
N GLY A 28 -1.73 -2.50 12.88
CA GLY A 28 -2.13 -3.50 13.87
C GLY A 28 -2.38 -4.90 13.30
N MET A 29 -2.09 -5.12 12.02
CA MET A 29 -2.20 -6.44 11.38
C MET A 29 -0.95 -7.28 11.65
N SER A 30 -1.05 -8.61 11.62
CA SER A 30 0.15 -9.45 11.65
C SER A 30 0.91 -9.38 10.31
N TYR A 31 2.24 -9.52 10.34
CA TYR A 31 3.07 -9.57 9.14
C TYR A 31 2.57 -10.56 8.07
N PRO A 32 2.17 -11.81 8.41
CA PRO A 32 1.60 -12.73 7.43
C PRO A 32 0.30 -12.21 6.79
N ASN A 33 -0.51 -11.47 7.54
CA ASN A 33 -1.77 -10.92 7.05
C ASN A 33 -1.52 -9.76 6.07
N VAL A 34 -0.59 -8.85 6.38
CA VAL A 34 -0.14 -7.80 5.46
C VAL A 34 0.35 -8.42 4.15
N ARG A 35 1.22 -9.44 4.24
CA ARG A 35 1.73 -10.18 3.07
C ARG A 35 0.62 -10.85 2.28
N TYR A 36 -0.37 -11.45 2.96
CA TYR A 36 -1.52 -12.09 2.34
C TYR A 36 -2.34 -11.10 1.50
N HIS A 37 -2.70 -9.95 2.07
CA HIS A 37 -3.46 -8.91 1.37
C HIS A 37 -2.71 -8.40 0.13
N LEU A 38 -1.41 -8.11 0.24
CA LEU A 38 -0.61 -7.66 -0.90
C LEU A 38 -0.51 -8.72 -2.00
N ASN A 39 -0.39 -10.00 -1.64
CA ASN A 39 -0.39 -11.08 -2.62
C ASN A 39 -1.74 -11.22 -3.33
N LYS A 40 -2.86 -11.14 -2.58
CA LYS A 40 -4.20 -11.19 -3.17
C LYS A 40 -4.46 -10.01 -4.10
N ALA A 41 -4.05 -8.80 -3.71
CA ALA A 41 -4.13 -7.62 -4.55
C ALA A 41 -3.33 -7.77 -5.85
N LYS A 42 -2.11 -8.31 -5.73
CA LYS A 42 -1.20 -8.56 -6.87
C LYS A 42 -1.81 -9.59 -7.83
N GLU A 43 -2.29 -10.72 -7.30
CA GLU A 43 -2.94 -11.79 -8.08
C GLU A 43 -4.18 -11.27 -8.81
N ARG A 44 -5.08 -10.57 -8.11
CA ARG A 44 -6.31 -10.00 -8.72
C ARG A 44 -6.00 -9.00 -9.83
N SER A 45 -4.90 -8.27 -9.69
CA SER A 45 -4.51 -7.21 -10.64
C SER A 45 -3.64 -7.72 -11.78
N GLY A 46 -3.23 -8.99 -11.76
CA GLY A 46 -2.42 -9.61 -12.81
C GLY A 46 -0.96 -9.15 -12.86
N TYR A 47 -0.45 -8.51 -11.80
CA TYR A 47 0.94 -8.05 -11.76
C TYR A 47 1.90 -9.16 -11.32
N ALA A 48 3.11 -9.17 -11.86
CA ALA A 48 4.12 -10.17 -11.49
C ALA A 48 4.72 -9.87 -10.10
N THR A 49 4.88 -8.58 -9.77
CA THR A 49 5.52 -8.13 -8.52
C THR A 49 4.66 -7.14 -7.76
N THR A 50 4.84 -7.10 -6.43
CA THR A 50 4.18 -6.10 -5.57
C THR A 50 4.68 -4.68 -5.87
N GLN A 51 5.89 -4.52 -6.41
CA GLN A 51 6.39 -3.23 -6.86
C GLN A 51 5.64 -2.69 -8.07
N GLN A 52 5.35 -3.54 -9.08
CA GLN A 52 4.52 -3.13 -10.22
C GLN A 52 3.11 -2.72 -9.78
N LEU A 53 2.52 -3.51 -8.87
CA LEU A 53 1.25 -3.19 -8.24
C LEU A 53 1.29 -1.84 -7.51
N MET A 54 2.31 -1.60 -6.69
CA MET A 54 2.47 -0.34 -5.94
C MET A 54 2.62 0.86 -6.88
N VAL A 55 3.46 0.76 -7.92
CA VAL A 55 3.63 1.83 -8.90
C VAL A 55 2.30 2.13 -9.62
N ARG A 56 1.55 1.09 -10.02
CA ARG A 56 0.23 1.31 -10.61
C ARG A 56 -0.73 1.97 -9.62
N ALA A 57 -0.77 1.48 -8.38
CA ALA A 57 -1.65 2.04 -7.35
C ALA A 57 -1.31 3.50 -7.04
N ALA A 58 -0.02 3.87 -7.05
CA ALA A 58 0.42 5.26 -6.87
C ALA A 58 -0.16 6.20 -7.94
N LEU A 59 -0.24 5.74 -9.19
CA LEU A 59 -0.84 6.49 -10.29
C LEU A 59 -2.38 6.52 -10.22
N ASP A 60 -3.01 5.40 -9.89
CA ASP A 60 -4.47 5.26 -9.88
C ASP A 60 -5.14 5.92 -8.65
N TYR A 61 -4.44 6.00 -7.51
CA TYR A 61 -4.97 6.45 -6.21
C TYR A 61 -4.20 7.63 -5.59
N GLU A 62 -3.31 8.27 -6.35
CA GLU A 62 -2.53 9.44 -5.90
C GLU A 62 -1.79 9.20 -4.56
N LEU A 63 -1.13 8.05 -4.45
CA LEU A 63 -0.39 7.69 -3.22
C LEU A 63 0.79 8.63 -3.00
N HIS A 64 0.92 9.15 -1.78
CA HIS A 64 1.96 10.12 -1.45
C HIS A 64 3.22 9.45 -0.86
N PRO A 65 4.43 9.82 -1.30
CA PRO A 65 5.68 9.20 -0.82
C PRO A 65 6.02 9.50 0.64
N LEU A 66 5.29 10.42 1.28
CA LEU A 66 5.46 10.77 2.69
C LEU A 66 4.40 10.13 3.60
N GLY A 67 3.49 9.31 3.06
CA GLY A 67 2.46 8.61 3.84
C GLY A 67 1.02 9.05 3.56
N PRO A 68 0.02 8.25 3.99
CA PRO A 68 -1.40 8.49 3.72
C PRO A 68 -1.98 9.73 4.42
N ASP A 69 -1.37 10.19 5.50
CA ASP A 69 -1.84 11.34 6.29
C ASP A 69 -1.33 12.70 5.77
N ILE A 70 -0.43 12.68 4.79
CA ILE A 70 0.08 13.88 4.15
C ILE A 70 -0.92 14.29 3.07
N GLN A 71 -1.88 15.14 3.43
CA GLN A 71 -2.75 15.78 2.44
C GLN A 71 -1.92 16.76 1.61
N PRO A 72 -1.97 16.70 0.26
CA PRO A 72 -1.33 17.70 -0.58
C PRO A 72 -1.92 19.09 -0.25
N GLY A 73 -1.08 19.98 0.29
CA GLY A 73 -1.44 21.37 0.57
C GLY A 73 -1.64 21.77 2.03
N ARG A 74 -1.45 20.88 3.03
CA ARG A 74 -1.42 21.30 4.44
C ARG A 74 0.04 21.54 4.88
N PRO A 75 0.45 22.78 5.22
CA PRO A 75 1.81 23.04 5.69
C PRO A 75 2.06 22.31 7.02
N HIS A 76 3.27 21.76 7.15
CA HIS A 76 3.79 21.10 8.36
C HIS A 76 4.29 22.13 9.37
#